data_AF-A0A6P1GCB7-F1
#
_entry.id   AF-A0A6P1GCB7-F1
#
_cell.length_a   1.000
_cell.length_b   1.000
_cell.length_c   1.000
_cell.angle_alpha   90.00
_cell.angle_beta   90.00
_cell.angle_gamma   90.00
#
_symmetry.space_group_name_H-M   'P 1'
#
loop_
_entity.id
_entity.type
_entity.pdbx_description
1 polymer ?
#
loop_
_entity_poly.entity_id
_entity_poly.type
_entity_poly.pdbx_seq_one_letter_code
_entity_poly.pdbx_strand_id
1 'polypeptide(L)'
;MTDISALPARNGQQLARADIIALAGTPHALIDCDLEEAELAQLDLTGWQFERCNLRNADLAGAMLERTRWQGCRGGGANFTGCDLSDAVLTGCDFNNVVLRRARLEGARLAQCKLTGADLSDLRALEIDIAECLLIDARLPGLSFRKQRLSRIDFSQADLRKCDFRMASFEGCSLREAMLDGARFEGADLRGADIGGVHLGDASRFRGATISRDQAGELLAELGLKVR
;
A
#
# COMPACT_ATOMS: atom_id res chain seq x y z
N MET A 1 -11.91 -3.81 21.10
CA MET A 1 -12.70 -4.04 19.87
C MET A 1 -14.00 -3.28 20.05
N THR A 2 -13.97 -1.97 19.82
CA THR A 2 -15.16 -1.11 19.91
C THR A 2 -16.04 -1.46 18.73
N ASP A 3 -17.24 -1.93 19.02
CA ASP A 3 -18.24 -2.24 18.00
C ASP A 3 -18.67 -0.92 17.34
N ILE A 4 -18.34 -0.74 16.05
CA ILE A 4 -18.55 0.49 15.28
C ILE A 4 -19.89 0.42 14.50
N SER A 5 -20.82 -0.37 15.02
CA SER A 5 -21.98 -0.92 14.30
C SER A 5 -23.17 0.03 14.09
N ALA A 6 -23.05 1.33 14.35
CA ALA A 6 -24.00 2.32 13.81
C ALA A 6 -23.45 3.77 13.89
N LEU A 7 -22.46 4.11 13.05
CA LEU A 7 -22.19 5.54 12.81
C LEU A 7 -23.39 6.16 12.07
N PRO A 8 -23.72 7.45 12.30
CA PRO A 8 -24.70 8.15 11.47
C PRO A 8 -24.25 8.12 10.01
N ALA A 9 -25.16 7.71 9.11
CA ALA A 9 -24.82 7.42 7.72
C ALA A 9 -25.33 8.50 6.74
N ARG A 10 -24.50 8.81 5.73
CA ARG A 10 -24.89 9.51 4.49
C ARG A 10 -24.79 8.53 3.34
N ASN A 11 -25.82 8.50 2.48
CA ASN A 11 -25.93 7.50 1.41
C ASN A 11 -26.12 8.20 0.06
N GLY A 12 -25.25 7.91 -0.92
CA GLY A 12 -25.45 8.30 -2.32
C GLY A 12 -25.40 9.81 -2.59
N GLN A 13 -24.84 10.59 -1.67
CA GLN A 13 -24.82 12.05 -1.77
C GLN A 13 -23.54 12.54 -2.43
N GLN A 14 -23.64 13.61 -3.22
CA GLN A 14 -22.48 14.44 -3.54
C GLN A 14 -22.16 15.31 -2.33
N LEU A 15 -20.95 15.22 -1.81
CA LEU A 15 -20.52 15.90 -0.59
C LEU A 15 -19.29 16.76 -0.88
N ALA A 16 -19.44 18.07 -0.68
CA ALA A 16 -18.35 19.02 -0.70
C ALA A 16 -17.77 19.22 0.71
N ARG A 17 -16.67 19.98 0.81
CA ARG A 17 -16.03 20.32 2.09
C ARG A 17 -17.01 20.84 3.13
N ALA A 18 -17.93 21.72 2.73
CA ALA A 18 -18.91 22.32 3.65
C ALA A 18 -19.85 21.28 4.27
N ASP A 19 -20.26 20.27 3.50
CA ASP A 19 -21.10 19.17 4.00
C ASP A 19 -20.34 18.35 5.03
N ILE A 20 -19.07 18.02 4.76
CA ILE A 20 -18.23 17.26 5.68
C ILE A 20 -17.97 18.05 6.97
N ILE A 21 -17.71 19.36 6.88
CA ILE A 21 -17.56 20.24 8.05
C ILE A 21 -18.86 20.28 8.87
N ALA A 22 -20.03 20.28 8.24
CA ALA A 22 -21.31 20.26 8.94
C ALA A 22 -21.55 18.94 9.72
N LEU A 23 -20.84 17.88 9.36
CA LEU A 23 -20.85 16.58 10.05
C LEU A 23 -19.73 16.45 11.10
N ALA A 24 -18.85 17.45 11.22
CA ALA A 24 -17.72 17.40 12.15
C ALA A 24 -18.15 17.21 13.60
N GLY A 25 -17.25 16.65 14.42
CA GLY A 25 -17.46 16.43 15.85
C GLY A 25 -17.94 15.03 16.23
N THR A 26 -18.42 14.23 15.28
CA THR A 26 -18.66 12.79 15.48
C THR A 26 -18.30 11.99 14.23
N PRO A 27 -17.77 10.76 14.35
CA PRO A 27 -17.50 9.93 13.19
C PRO A 27 -18.77 9.56 12.43
N HIS A 28 -18.72 9.60 11.10
CA HIS A 28 -19.84 9.26 10.22
C HIS A 28 -19.48 8.10 9.29
N ALA A 29 -20.52 7.40 8.81
CA ALA A 29 -20.40 6.48 7.69
C ALA A 29 -20.84 7.17 6.40
N LEU A 30 -19.95 7.25 5.41
CA LEU A 30 -20.27 7.69 4.07
C LEU A 30 -20.37 6.44 3.19
N ILE A 31 -21.51 6.23 2.56
CA ILE A 31 -21.82 5.02 1.80
C ILE A 31 -22.27 5.44 0.40
N ASP A 32 -21.59 4.95 -0.63
CA ASP A 32 -21.87 5.29 -2.03
C ASP A 32 -21.85 6.82 -2.32
N CYS A 33 -21.21 7.61 -1.46
CA CYS A 33 -21.12 9.06 -1.62
C CYS A 33 -20.08 9.45 -2.67
N ASP A 34 -20.32 10.58 -3.32
CA ASP A 34 -19.40 11.20 -4.27
C ASP A 34 -18.67 12.37 -3.62
N LEU A 35 -17.37 12.20 -3.45
CA LEU A 35 -16.40 13.18 -2.93
C LEU A 35 -15.30 13.43 -3.97
N GLU A 36 -15.57 13.23 -5.26
CA GLU A 36 -14.62 13.58 -6.33
C GLU A 36 -14.22 15.05 -6.22
N GLU A 37 -12.91 15.29 -6.27
CA GLU A 37 -12.29 16.61 -6.12
C GLU A 37 -12.62 17.34 -4.80
N ALA A 38 -13.16 16.64 -3.80
CA ALA A 38 -13.52 17.26 -2.53
C ALA A 38 -12.26 17.74 -1.77
N GLU A 39 -12.32 18.98 -1.29
CA GLU A 39 -11.27 19.60 -0.48
C GLU A 39 -11.40 19.20 1.00
N LEU A 40 -10.81 18.07 1.38
CA LEU A 40 -10.87 17.49 2.74
C LEU A 40 -9.57 17.70 3.54
N ALA A 41 -8.65 18.50 3.02
CA ALA A 41 -7.37 18.76 3.67
C ALA A 41 -7.56 19.30 5.10
N GLN A 42 -6.70 18.82 6.00
CA GLN A 42 -6.63 19.19 7.43
C GLN A 42 -7.91 18.92 8.24
N LEU A 43 -8.89 18.19 7.70
CA LEU A 43 -10.08 17.83 8.47
C LEU A 43 -9.77 16.71 9.46
N ASP A 44 -10.45 16.73 10.61
CA ASP A 44 -10.50 15.60 11.52
C ASP A 44 -11.63 14.66 11.10
N LEU A 45 -11.23 13.52 10.52
CA LEU A 45 -12.11 12.43 10.10
C LEU A 45 -11.76 11.15 10.87
N THR A 46 -11.20 11.28 12.07
CA THR A 46 -10.81 10.16 12.92
C THR A 46 -11.99 9.23 13.15
N GLY A 47 -11.79 7.93 12.89
CA GLY A 47 -12.80 6.88 13.08
C GLY A 47 -13.94 6.87 12.05
N TRP A 48 -13.90 7.71 11.00
CA TRP A 48 -14.91 7.70 9.96
C TRP A 48 -14.88 6.41 9.13
N GLN A 49 -16.02 6.08 8.54
CA GLN A 49 -16.17 4.94 7.64
C GLN A 49 -16.53 5.42 6.23
N PHE A 50 -15.84 4.89 5.24
CA PHE A 50 -16.06 5.15 3.83
C PHE A 50 -16.31 3.82 3.12
N GLU A 51 -17.51 3.66 2.57
CA GLU A 51 -17.93 2.46 1.87
C GLU A 51 -18.35 2.84 0.45
N ARG A 52 -17.68 2.24 -0.55
CA ARG A 52 -17.94 2.46 -1.99
C ARG A 52 -17.98 3.92 -2.43
N CYS A 53 -17.30 4.80 -1.70
CA CYS A 53 -17.24 6.22 -2.04
C CYS A 53 -16.33 6.49 -3.25
N ASN A 54 -16.67 7.51 -4.03
CA ASN A 54 -15.79 8.10 -5.04
C ASN A 54 -14.98 9.23 -4.38
N LEU A 55 -13.66 9.11 -4.37
CA LEU A 55 -12.70 10.09 -3.86
C LEU A 55 -11.65 10.43 -4.92
N ARG A 56 -11.96 10.25 -6.21
CA ARG A 56 -11.02 10.58 -7.29
C ARG A 56 -10.57 12.03 -7.16
N ASN A 57 -9.27 12.25 -7.23
CA ASN A 57 -8.65 13.57 -7.09
C ASN A 57 -9.04 14.35 -5.81
N ALA A 58 -9.62 13.71 -4.80
CA ALA A 58 -9.94 14.38 -3.54
C ALA A 58 -8.64 14.79 -2.81
N ASP A 59 -8.66 15.94 -2.16
CA ASP A 59 -7.52 16.42 -1.38
C ASP A 59 -7.73 16.12 0.10
N LEU A 60 -7.00 15.14 0.64
CA LEU A 60 -6.95 14.77 2.06
C LEU A 60 -5.61 15.14 2.71
N ALA A 61 -4.87 16.10 2.14
CA ALA A 61 -3.57 16.48 2.65
C ALA A 61 -3.61 16.87 4.13
N GLY A 62 -2.81 16.16 4.93
CA GLY A 62 -2.71 16.31 6.38
C GLY A 62 -4.03 16.15 7.16
N ALA A 63 -5.03 15.49 6.59
CA ALA A 63 -6.23 15.10 7.33
C ALA A 63 -5.87 14.09 8.45
N MET A 64 -6.62 14.13 9.55
CA MET A 64 -6.57 13.09 10.59
C MET A 64 -7.53 11.98 10.19
N LEU A 65 -6.99 10.82 9.85
CA LEU A 65 -7.69 9.64 9.35
C LEU A 65 -7.43 8.43 10.24
N GLU A 66 -7.03 8.66 11.49
CA GLU A 66 -6.71 7.61 12.46
C GLU A 66 -7.94 6.70 12.65
N ARG A 67 -7.73 5.39 12.65
CA ARG A 67 -8.78 4.37 12.85
C ARG A 67 -9.94 4.46 11.84
N THR A 68 -9.75 5.12 10.71
CA THR A 68 -10.76 5.12 9.63
C THR A 68 -10.90 3.73 9.02
N ARG A 69 -12.06 3.47 8.42
CA ARG A 69 -12.29 2.26 7.62
C ARG A 69 -12.70 2.61 6.20
N TRP A 70 -12.10 1.93 5.24
CA TRP A 70 -12.32 2.14 3.82
C TRP A 70 -12.64 0.80 3.16
N GLN A 71 -13.80 0.69 2.54
CA GLN A 71 -14.22 -0.51 1.86
C GLN A 71 -14.65 -0.19 0.43
N GLY A 72 -13.98 -0.76 -0.57
CA GLY A 72 -14.39 -0.64 -1.97
C GLY A 72 -14.38 0.79 -2.53
N CYS A 73 -13.65 1.72 -1.89
CA CYS A 73 -13.59 3.12 -2.33
C CYS A 73 -12.72 3.27 -3.59
N ARG A 74 -12.99 4.30 -4.39
CA ARG A 74 -12.23 4.66 -5.58
C ARG A 74 -11.56 6.01 -5.37
N GLY A 75 -10.26 6.06 -5.21
CA GLY A 75 -9.49 7.27 -4.88
C GLY A 75 -8.35 7.52 -5.85
N GLY A 76 -8.55 7.22 -7.13
CA GLY A 76 -7.53 7.43 -8.15
C GLY A 76 -7.05 8.88 -8.16
N GLY A 77 -5.74 9.10 -8.02
CA GLY A 77 -5.14 10.45 -7.98
C GLY A 77 -5.40 11.25 -6.70
N ALA A 78 -6.04 10.68 -5.67
CA ALA A 78 -6.30 11.38 -4.42
C ALA A 78 -5.00 11.75 -3.69
N ASN A 79 -5.01 12.88 -2.98
CA ASN A 79 -3.86 13.39 -2.25
C ASN A 79 -4.00 13.12 -0.75
N PHE A 80 -3.18 12.22 -0.22
CA PHE A 80 -3.07 11.90 1.21
C PHE A 80 -1.73 12.40 1.80
N THR A 81 -1.10 13.39 1.17
CA THR A 81 0.21 13.88 1.61
C THR A 81 0.18 14.31 3.08
N GLY A 82 1.04 13.70 3.89
CA GLY A 82 1.19 14.04 5.32
C GLY A 82 -0.03 13.74 6.20
N CYS A 83 -1.02 12.97 5.73
CA CYS A 83 -2.15 12.57 6.56
C CYS A 83 -1.73 11.57 7.65
N ASP A 84 -2.60 11.41 8.65
CA ASP A 84 -2.44 10.35 9.67
C ASP A 84 -3.45 9.23 9.42
N LEU A 85 -3.01 8.11 8.85
CA LEU A 85 -3.78 6.89 8.61
C LEU A 85 -3.43 5.80 9.64
N SER A 86 -2.92 6.17 10.82
CA SER A 86 -2.57 5.19 11.86
C SER A 86 -3.79 4.37 12.26
N ASP A 87 -3.60 3.06 12.41
CA ASP A 87 -4.65 2.06 12.67
C ASP A 87 -5.81 2.03 11.64
N ALA A 88 -5.67 2.69 10.48
CA ALA A 88 -6.70 2.64 9.44
C ALA A 88 -6.80 1.25 8.80
N VAL A 89 -7.99 0.88 8.36
CA VAL A 89 -8.25 -0.39 7.65
C VAL A 89 -8.80 -0.09 6.26
N LEU A 90 -8.06 -0.53 5.24
CA LEU A 90 -8.42 -0.37 3.84
C LEU A 90 -8.60 -1.74 3.20
N THR A 91 -9.76 -1.99 2.62
CA THR A 91 -10.10 -3.28 2.01
C THR A 91 -10.73 -3.09 0.64
N GLY A 92 -10.15 -3.71 -0.38
CA GLY A 92 -10.74 -3.70 -1.73
C GLY A 92 -10.76 -2.32 -2.40
N CYS A 93 -9.94 -1.37 -1.96
CA CYS A 93 -9.95 0.00 -2.49
C CYS A 93 -9.12 0.11 -3.77
N ASP A 94 -9.57 0.96 -4.70
CA ASP A 94 -8.83 1.34 -5.91
C ASP A 94 -8.20 2.71 -5.72
N PHE A 95 -6.96 2.73 -5.26
CA PHE A 95 -6.13 3.90 -4.95
C PHE A 95 -4.92 3.98 -5.90
N ASN A 96 -5.13 3.65 -7.17
CA ASN A 96 -4.11 3.84 -8.19
C ASN A 96 -3.69 5.32 -8.28
N ASN A 97 -2.39 5.59 -8.42
CA ASN A 97 -1.80 6.93 -8.51
C ASN A 97 -2.09 7.83 -7.28
N VAL A 98 -2.43 7.25 -6.13
CA VAL A 98 -2.61 8.00 -4.88
C VAL A 98 -1.28 8.58 -4.40
N VAL A 99 -1.31 9.76 -3.77
CA VAL A 99 -0.12 10.38 -3.16
C VAL A 99 -0.16 10.22 -1.66
N LEU A 100 0.64 9.30 -1.10
CA LEU A 100 0.78 9.02 0.34
C LEU A 100 2.10 9.55 0.91
N ARG A 101 2.73 10.52 0.24
CA ARG A 101 4.04 11.04 0.63
C ARG A 101 4.00 11.56 2.07
N ARG A 102 4.96 11.14 2.89
CA ARG A 102 5.07 11.56 4.31
C ARG A 102 3.85 11.22 5.19
N ALA A 103 2.92 10.39 4.72
CA ALA A 103 1.80 9.94 5.54
C ALA A 103 2.28 9.02 6.68
N ARG A 104 1.48 8.93 7.73
CA ARG A 104 1.67 7.98 8.83
C ARG A 104 0.72 6.81 8.66
N LEU A 105 1.26 5.60 8.64
CA LEU A 105 0.51 4.34 8.51
C LEU A 105 0.95 3.35 9.60
N GLU A 106 1.21 3.84 10.81
CA GLU A 106 1.55 2.99 11.96
C GLU A 106 0.36 2.06 12.26
N GLY A 107 0.58 0.74 12.25
CA GLY A 107 -0.47 -0.26 12.48
C GLY A 107 -1.58 -0.35 11.42
N ALA A 108 -1.46 0.39 10.30
CA ALA A 108 -2.47 0.39 9.25
C ALA A 108 -2.52 -0.96 8.52
N ARG A 109 -3.72 -1.36 8.07
CA ARG A 109 -3.95 -2.59 7.30
C ARG A 109 -4.49 -2.27 5.91
N LEU A 110 -3.81 -2.78 4.89
CA LEU A 110 -4.22 -2.68 3.50
C LEU A 110 -4.37 -4.09 2.93
N ALA A 111 -5.60 -4.47 2.62
CA ALA A 111 -5.92 -5.77 2.03
C ALA A 111 -6.62 -5.58 0.69
N GLN A 112 -6.21 -6.36 -0.32
CA GLN A 112 -6.92 -6.42 -1.61
C GLN A 112 -7.03 -5.06 -2.32
N CYS A 113 -6.08 -4.15 -2.07
CA CYS A 113 -6.10 -2.79 -2.62
C CYS A 113 -5.27 -2.70 -3.91
N LYS A 114 -5.70 -1.81 -4.81
CA LYS A 114 -4.91 -1.42 -5.98
C LYS A 114 -4.21 -0.10 -5.69
N LEU A 115 -2.90 -0.10 -5.78
CA LEU A 115 -1.98 1.01 -5.47
C LEU A 115 -0.96 1.15 -6.63
N THR A 116 -1.39 0.85 -7.86
CA THR A 116 -0.52 0.96 -9.04
C THR A 116 -0.12 2.42 -9.23
N GLY A 117 1.18 2.69 -9.39
CA GLY A 117 1.71 4.06 -9.53
C GLY A 117 1.60 4.93 -8.27
N ALA A 118 1.23 4.36 -7.12
CA ALA A 118 1.10 5.12 -5.87
C ALA A 118 2.45 5.67 -5.39
N ASP A 119 2.48 6.90 -4.86
CA ASP A 119 3.68 7.47 -4.24
C ASP A 119 3.61 7.37 -2.72
N LEU A 120 4.26 6.34 -2.16
CA LEU A 120 4.43 6.08 -0.73
C LEU A 120 5.82 6.54 -0.22
N SER A 121 6.48 7.49 -0.90
CA SER A 121 7.79 7.97 -0.48
C SER A 121 7.75 8.66 0.89
N ASP A 122 8.83 8.51 1.67
CA ASP A 122 8.99 9.12 3.00
C ASP A 122 7.90 8.73 4.01
N LEU A 123 7.19 7.62 3.77
CA LEU A 123 6.12 7.13 4.64
C LEU A 123 6.67 6.71 6.00
N ARG A 124 5.92 7.01 7.06
CA ARG A 124 6.19 6.49 8.41
C ARG A 124 5.28 5.30 8.69
N ALA A 125 5.83 4.10 8.58
CA ALA A 125 5.13 2.87 8.92
C ALA A 125 5.99 2.05 9.86
N LEU A 126 5.42 1.79 11.03
CA LEU A 126 5.80 0.68 11.89
C LEU A 126 4.62 -0.28 11.89
N GLU A 127 4.90 -1.58 11.70
CA GLU A 127 3.87 -2.62 11.75
C GLU A 127 2.74 -2.45 10.71
N ILE A 128 3.03 -1.83 9.55
CA ILE A 128 2.09 -1.82 8.42
C ILE A 128 1.85 -3.25 7.93
N ASP A 129 0.58 -3.60 7.71
CA ASP A 129 0.17 -4.89 7.18
C ASP A 129 -0.37 -4.69 5.76
N ILE A 130 0.32 -5.28 4.78
CA ILE A 130 -0.07 -5.22 3.37
C ILE A 130 -0.21 -6.65 2.87
N ALA A 131 -1.39 -7.00 2.35
CA ALA A 131 -1.66 -8.32 1.78
C ALA A 131 -2.56 -8.22 0.56
N GLU A 132 -2.30 -9.06 -0.45
CA GLU A 132 -3.14 -9.14 -1.65
C GLU A 132 -3.25 -7.83 -2.43
N CYS A 133 -2.22 -6.97 -2.35
CA CYS A 133 -2.24 -5.64 -2.96
C CYS A 133 -1.43 -5.59 -4.27
N LEU A 134 -1.87 -4.71 -5.18
CA LEU A 134 -1.13 -4.38 -6.40
C LEU A 134 -0.34 -3.09 -6.17
N LEU A 135 0.98 -3.19 -6.09
CA LEU A 135 1.94 -2.09 -5.94
C LEU A 135 2.81 -1.96 -7.20
N ILE A 136 2.24 -2.25 -8.37
CA ILE A 136 2.92 -2.17 -9.67
C ILE A 136 3.32 -0.72 -9.93
N ASP A 137 4.57 -0.47 -10.32
CA ASP A 137 5.11 0.89 -10.55
C ASP A 137 4.97 1.84 -9.33
N ALA A 138 4.70 1.29 -8.14
CA ALA A 138 4.56 2.09 -6.93
C ALA A 138 5.92 2.56 -6.41
N ARG A 139 5.93 3.70 -5.71
CA ARG A 139 7.14 4.32 -5.16
C ARG A 139 7.15 4.16 -3.65
N LEU A 140 8.03 3.33 -3.11
CA LEU A 140 8.09 3.07 -1.67
C LEU A 140 9.53 2.88 -1.16
N PRO A 141 10.47 3.78 -1.53
CA PRO A 141 11.86 3.61 -1.17
C PRO A 141 12.08 3.69 0.34
N GLY A 142 12.92 2.80 0.86
CA GLY A 142 13.31 2.79 2.28
C GLY A 142 12.30 2.17 3.24
N LEU A 143 11.15 1.67 2.74
CA LEU A 143 10.14 1.06 3.59
C LEU A 143 10.66 -0.26 4.20
N SER A 144 10.33 -0.51 5.46
CA SER A 144 10.77 -1.70 6.18
C SER A 144 9.68 -2.76 6.24
N PHE A 145 9.96 -3.91 5.63
CA PHE A 145 9.17 -5.15 5.71
C PHE A 145 9.89 -6.21 6.57
N ARG A 146 10.85 -5.77 7.40
CA ARG A 146 11.69 -6.67 8.20
C ARG A 146 10.85 -7.60 9.06
N LYS A 147 11.12 -8.92 8.96
CA LYS A 147 10.41 -10.01 9.65
C LYS A 147 8.93 -10.17 9.30
N GLN A 148 8.42 -9.49 8.28
CA GLN A 148 7.02 -9.60 7.90
C GLN A 148 6.75 -10.81 7.00
N ARG A 149 5.51 -11.29 7.03
CA ARG A 149 5.00 -12.23 6.02
C ARG A 149 4.29 -11.40 4.96
N LEU A 150 4.81 -11.43 3.74
CA LEU A 150 4.25 -10.77 2.58
C LEU A 150 3.50 -11.83 1.76
N SER A 151 2.21 -11.61 1.55
CA SER A 151 1.36 -12.57 0.84
C SER A 151 0.67 -11.89 -0.34
N ARG A 152 0.87 -12.45 -1.52
CA ARG A 152 0.20 -12.06 -2.77
C ARG A 152 0.33 -10.56 -3.08
N ILE A 153 1.52 -9.99 -2.85
CA ILE A 153 1.81 -8.58 -3.18
C ILE A 153 2.53 -8.51 -4.52
N ASP A 154 1.99 -7.73 -5.45
CA ASP A 154 2.64 -7.47 -6.72
C ASP A 154 3.47 -6.18 -6.64
N PHE A 155 4.81 -6.31 -6.55
CA PHE A 155 5.74 -5.18 -6.60
C PHE A 155 6.41 -5.03 -7.98
N SER A 156 5.80 -5.55 -9.04
CA SER A 156 6.41 -5.48 -10.37
C SER A 156 6.70 -4.02 -10.76
N GLN A 157 7.92 -3.76 -11.25
CA GLN A 157 8.39 -2.40 -11.64
C GLN A 157 8.42 -1.36 -10.50
N ALA A 158 8.16 -1.76 -9.25
CA ALA A 158 8.12 -0.82 -8.13
C ALA A 158 9.50 -0.26 -7.77
N ASP A 159 9.53 0.96 -7.22
CA ASP A 159 10.70 1.54 -6.58
C ASP A 159 10.85 1.04 -5.15
N LEU A 160 11.63 -0.02 -4.98
CA LEU A 160 11.94 -0.66 -3.71
C LEU A 160 13.35 -0.33 -3.21
N ARG A 161 13.97 0.74 -3.73
CA ARG A 161 15.34 1.10 -3.36
C ARG A 161 15.44 1.33 -1.86
N LYS A 162 16.49 0.80 -1.25
CA LYS A 162 16.78 0.88 0.19
C LYS A 162 15.74 0.22 1.12
N CYS A 163 14.77 -0.52 0.59
CA CYS A 163 13.81 -1.25 1.43
C CYS A 163 14.50 -2.33 2.28
N ASP A 164 13.96 -2.58 3.47
CA ASP A 164 14.46 -3.62 4.38
C ASP A 164 13.54 -4.83 4.37
N PHE A 165 13.95 -5.89 3.66
CA PHE A 165 13.27 -7.18 3.58
C PHE A 165 13.95 -8.26 4.44
N ARG A 166 14.84 -7.89 5.37
CA ARG A 166 15.56 -8.88 6.19
C ARG A 166 14.59 -9.76 6.96
N MET A 167 14.83 -11.07 6.93
CA MET A 167 13.99 -12.07 7.60
C MET A 167 12.52 -12.06 7.14
N ALA A 168 12.17 -11.40 6.03
CA ALA A 168 10.81 -11.41 5.49
C ALA A 168 10.54 -12.74 4.76
N SER A 169 9.27 -13.15 4.72
CA SER A 169 8.83 -14.32 3.96
C SER A 169 7.88 -13.88 2.86
N PHE A 170 8.16 -14.29 1.62
CA PHE A 170 7.37 -13.95 0.44
C PHE A 170 6.58 -15.17 -0.04
N GLU A 171 5.25 -15.03 -0.10
CA GLU A 171 4.33 -16.06 -0.56
C GLU A 171 3.46 -15.51 -1.70
N GLY A 172 3.73 -15.94 -2.94
CA GLY A 172 2.98 -15.51 -4.11
C GLY A 172 3.18 -14.03 -4.46
N CYS A 173 4.29 -13.43 -4.05
CA CYS A 173 4.63 -12.04 -4.39
C CYS A 173 5.36 -11.96 -5.74
N SER A 174 5.33 -10.80 -6.38
CA SER A 174 6.19 -10.50 -7.54
C SER A 174 7.17 -9.38 -7.22
N LEU A 175 8.43 -9.55 -7.62
CA LEU A 175 9.50 -8.56 -7.62
C LEU A 175 10.00 -8.29 -9.05
N ARG A 176 9.23 -8.69 -10.06
CA ARG A 176 9.65 -8.62 -11.46
C ARG A 176 10.00 -7.19 -11.86
N GLU A 177 11.20 -6.99 -12.40
CA GLU A 177 11.70 -5.69 -12.87
C GLU A 177 11.70 -4.58 -11.78
N ALA A 178 11.62 -4.94 -10.49
CA ALA A 178 11.62 -3.95 -9.41
C ALA A 178 13.01 -3.29 -9.25
N MET A 179 13.02 -2.00 -8.91
CA MET A 179 14.26 -1.28 -8.60
C MET A 179 14.71 -1.59 -7.17
N LEU A 180 15.80 -2.34 -7.03
CA LEU A 180 16.24 -2.92 -5.75
C LEU A 180 17.56 -2.34 -5.22
N ASP A 181 18.03 -1.21 -5.74
CA ASP A 181 19.31 -0.63 -5.32
C ASP A 181 19.32 -0.30 -3.81
N GLY A 182 20.25 -0.92 -3.09
CA GLY A 182 20.39 -0.79 -1.64
C GLY A 182 19.33 -1.53 -0.82
N ALA A 183 18.41 -2.27 -1.46
CA ALA A 183 17.47 -3.14 -0.75
C ALA A 183 18.20 -4.28 -0.04
N ARG A 184 17.63 -4.77 1.06
CA ARG A 184 18.27 -5.72 1.97
C ARG A 184 17.44 -6.99 2.13
N PHE A 185 18.02 -8.15 1.80
CA PHE A 185 17.32 -9.44 1.81
C PHE A 185 17.96 -10.48 2.74
N GLU A 186 18.84 -10.09 3.67
CA GLU A 186 19.51 -11.06 4.53
C GLU A 186 18.51 -11.87 5.36
N GLY A 187 18.51 -13.20 5.18
CA GLY A 187 17.58 -14.12 5.83
C GLY A 187 16.15 -14.11 5.26
N ALA A 188 15.90 -13.42 4.15
CA ALA A 188 14.60 -13.44 3.49
C ALA A 188 14.33 -14.79 2.83
N ASP A 189 13.07 -15.23 2.84
CA ASP A 189 12.60 -16.40 2.09
C ASP A 189 11.85 -15.94 0.84
N LEU A 190 12.47 -16.12 -0.32
CA LEU A 190 11.97 -15.71 -1.63
C LEU A 190 11.46 -16.88 -2.45
N ARG A 191 11.44 -18.11 -1.91
CA ARG A 191 11.10 -19.33 -2.70
C ARG A 191 9.74 -19.28 -3.36
N GLY A 192 8.80 -18.49 -2.81
CA GLY A 192 7.45 -18.29 -3.34
C GLY A 192 7.25 -16.97 -4.10
N ALA A 193 8.32 -16.22 -4.39
CA ALA A 193 8.23 -14.96 -5.13
C ALA A 193 8.56 -15.16 -6.63
N ASP A 194 7.94 -14.40 -7.52
CA ASP A 194 8.47 -14.19 -8.88
C ASP A 194 9.61 -13.17 -8.78
N ILE A 195 10.84 -13.61 -9.08
CA ILE A 195 12.02 -12.73 -9.16
C ILE A 195 12.54 -12.59 -10.60
N GLY A 196 11.70 -12.92 -11.58
CA GLY A 196 12.04 -12.82 -13.01
C GLY A 196 12.43 -11.39 -13.40
N GLY A 197 13.33 -11.25 -14.37
CA GLY A 197 13.88 -9.95 -14.77
C GLY A 197 14.93 -9.39 -13.80
N VAL A 198 15.24 -10.08 -12.69
CA VAL A 198 16.48 -9.85 -11.96
C VAL A 198 17.63 -10.37 -12.79
N HIS A 199 18.52 -9.47 -13.19
CA HIS A 199 19.72 -9.86 -13.92
C HIS A 199 20.74 -10.56 -13.02
N LEU A 200 21.53 -11.49 -13.55
CA LEU A 200 22.55 -12.19 -12.74
C LEU A 200 23.59 -11.23 -12.13
N GLY A 201 23.93 -10.14 -12.82
CA GLY A 201 24.78 -9.07 -12.27
C GLY A 201 24.19 -8.44 -11.00
N ASP A 202 22.86 -8.51 -10.88
CA ASP A 202 22.08 -7.97 -9.80
C ASP A 202 21.77 -8.98 -8.70
N ALA A 203 22.07 -10.26 -8.90
CA ALA A 203 21.83 -11.35 -7.95
C ALA A 203 22.52 -11.11 -6.59
N SER A 204 23.60 -10.33 -6.57
CA SER A 204 24.27 -9.91 -5.34
C SER A 204 23.38 -9.11 -4.37
N ARG A 205 22.30 -8.47 -4.87
CA ARG A 205 21.28 -7.78 -4.05
C ARG A 205 20.50 -8.75 -3.15
N PHE A 206 20.39 -10.02 -3.56
CA PHE A 206 19.70 -11.08 -2.80
C PHE A 206 20.64 -11.86 -1.87
N ARG A 207 21.82 -11.33 -1.56
CA ARG A 207 22.78 -12.00 -0.68
C ARG A 207 22.14 -12.39 0.66
N GLY A 208 22.20 -13.67 0.98
CA GLY A 208 21.65 -14.23 2.22
C GLY A 208 20.16 -14.54 2.18
N ALA A 209 19.49 -14.31 1.05
CA ALA A 209 18.13 -14.79 0.83
C ALA A 209 18.12 -16.28 0.44
N THR A 210 17.00 -16.94 0.69
CA THR A 210 16.72 -18.28 0.19
C THR A 210 15.87 -18.20 -1.07
N ILE A 211 16.35 -18.77 -2.17
CA ILE A 211 15.62 -18.90 -3.45
C ILE A 211 15.30 -20.37 -3.77
N SER A 212 14.34 -20.60 -4.65
CA SER A 212 13.96 -21.93 -5.13
C SER A 212 14.94 -22.44 -6.20
N ARG A 213 14.82 -23.73 -6.56
CA ARG A 213 15.61 -24.32 -7.66
C ARG A 213 15.24 -23.71 -9.00
N ASP A 214 13.96 -23.43 -9.21
CA ASP A 214 13.45 -22.85 -10.46
C ASP A 214 13.99 -21.44 -10.65
N GLN A 215 13.98 -20.63 -9.60
CA GLN A 215 14.58 -19.28 -9.59
C GLN A 215 16.08 -19.31 -9.88
N ALA A 216 16.82 -20.26 -9.29
CA ALA A 216 18.23 -20.45 -9.61
C ALA A 216 18.43 -20.85 -11.09
N GLY A 217 17.51 -21.66 -11.63
CA GLY A 217 17.45 -22.02 -13.04
C GLY A 217 17.26 -20.81 -13.96
N GLU A 218 16.30 -19.94 -13.63
CA GLU A 218 16.01 -18.70 -14.36
C GLU A 218 17.22 -17.75 -14.39
N LEU A 219 17.86 -17.53 -13.24
CA LEU A 219 19.08 -16.69 -13.14
C LEU A 219 20.24 -17.24 -13.98
N LEU A 220 20.45 -18.57 -13.99
CA LEU A 220 21.51 -19.19 -14.78
C LEU A 220 21.17 -19.23 -16.27
N ALA A 221 19.89 -19.31 -16.63
CA ALA A 221 19.43 -19.29 -18.01
C ALA A 221 19.75 -17.95 -18.72
N GLU A 222 19.85 -16.84 -17.99
CA GLU A 222 20.31 -15.56 -18.56
C GLU A 222 21.75 -15.62 -19.12
N LEU A 223 22.58 -16.52 -18.61
CA LEU A 223 23.91 -16.79 -19.15
C LEU A 223 23.89 -17.73 -20.36
N GLY A 224 22.71 -18.14 -20.83
CA GLY A 224 22.53 -19.16 -21.86
C GLY A 224 22.78 -20.60 -21.36
N LEU A 225 22.86 -20.81 -20.04
CA LEU A 225 23.07 -22.14 -19.46
C LEU A 225 21.76 -22.93 -19.41
N LYS A 226 21.84 -24.24 -19.65
CA LYS A 226 20.70 -25.15 -19.52
C LYS A 226 20.76 -25.83 -18.16
N VAL A 227 19.82 -25.50 -17.28
CA VAL A 227 19.63 -26.19 -15.99
C VAL A 227 18.65 -27.36 -16.22
N ARG A 228 19.00 -28.57 -15.78
CA ARG A 228 18.24 -29.81 -15.97
C ARG A 228 18.14 -30.58 -14.66
#